data_AF-A0AAP6DVD7-F1
#
_entry.id   AF-A0AAP6DVD7-F1
#
_cell.length_a   1.000
_cell.length_b   1.000
_cell.length_c   1.000
_cell.angle_alpha   90.00
_cell.angle_beta   90.00
_cell.angle_gamma   90.00
#
_symmetry.space_group_name_H-M   'P 1'
#
loop_
_entity.id
_entity.type
_entity.pdbx_description
1 polymer ?
#
loop_
_entity_poly.entity_id
_entity_poly.type
_entity_poly.pdbx_seq_one_letter_code
_entity_poly.pdbx_strand_id
1 'polypeptide(L)'
;MNTELMNELKELLGLFPRSFINANLEVILIPKTNTYFSLEGVQSRRDIIAKLLMWCSRPIAKGQPFRSQKRNNLFREVIKKTLNYYLGTLFSDEDIALIYQRLGNGINPELTYRFIDSGFDVGVLNDS
;
A
#
# COMPACT_ATOMS: atom_id res chain seq x y z
N MET A 1 -11.86 14.84 -9.74
CA MET A 1 -10.71 14.77 -8.81
C MET A 1 -10.13 16.16 -8.68
N ASN A 2 -9.91 16.68 -7.47
CA ASN A 2 -9.35 18.03 -7.27
C ASN A 2 -7.82 18.04 -7.56
N THR A 3 -7.24 19.22 -7.69
CA THR A 3 -5.81 19.39 -8.01
C THR A 3 -4.88 18.80 -6.95
N GLU A 4 -5.28 18.87 -5.67
CA GLU A 4 -4.52 18.32 -4.55
C GLU A 4 -4.40 16.80 -4.66
N LEU A 5 -5.51 16.09 -4.87
CA LEU A 5 -5.53 14.63 -5.02
C LEU A 5 -4.81 14.18 -6.31
N MET A 6 -4.86 14.99 -7.38
CA MET A 6 -4.06 14.75 -8.59
C MET A 6 -2.56 14.84 -8.31
N ASN A 7 -2.11 15.82 -7.52
CA ASN A 7 -0.71 15.97 -7.14
C ASN A 7 -0.27 14.84 -6.22
N GLU A 8 -1.13 14.43 -5.28
CA GLU A 8 -0.92 13.27 -4.42
C GLU A 8 -0.68 11.99 -5.22
N LEU A 9 -1.52 11.72 -6.22
CA LEU A 9 -1.34 10.57 -7.09
C LEU A 9 -0.07 10.68 -7.94
N LYS A 10 0.30 11.87 -8.41
CA LYS A 10 1.55 12.06 -9.15
C LYS A 10 2.77 11.75 -8.28
N GLU A 11 2.78 12.21 -7.04
CA GLU A 11 3.85 11.89 -6.08
C GLU A 11 3.92 10.38 -5.84
N LEU A 12 2.78 9.75 -5.54
CA LEU A 12 2.71 8.30 -5.34
C LEU A 12 3.25 7.53 -6.56
N LEU A 13 2.79 7.87 -7.77
CA LEU A 13 3.26 7.21 -8.99
C LEU A 13 4.76 7.42 -9.22
N GLY A 14 5.30 8.59 -8.86
CA GLY A 14 6.73 8.88 -8.92
C GLY A 14 7.59 7.97 -8.03
N LEU A 15 7.03 7.46 -6.94
CA LEU A 15 7.72 6.58 -5.99
C LEU A 15 7.74 5.10 -6.42
N PHE A 16 6.79 4.68 -7.26
CA PHE A 16 6.66 3.30 -7.71
C PHE A 16 7.08 3.15 -9.19
N PRO A 17 8.22 2.53 -9.50
CA PRO A 17 8.73 2.45 -10.87
C PRO A 17 7.76 1.74 -11.83
N ARG A 18 7.48 2.39 -12.96
CA ARG A 18 6.54 1.93 -14.01
C ARG A 18 5.09 1.83 -13.52
N SER A 19 4.74 2.50 -12.43
CA SER A 19 3.34 2.67 -12.07
C SER A 19 2.63 3.59 -13.07
N PHE A 20 1.32 3.38 -13.22
CA PHE A 20 0.48 4.20 -14.11
C PHE A 20 -0.99 4.08 -13.69
N ILE A 21 -1.82 4.98 -14.22
CA ILE A 21 -3.29 4.87 -14.14
C ILE A 21 -3.78 4.35 -15.49
N ASN A 22 -4.59 3.29 -15.48
CA ASN A 22 -5.15 2.73 -16.71
C ASN A 22 -6.51 3.38 -17.08
N ALA A 23 -7.08 2.97 -18.22
CA ALA A 23 -8.36 3.50 -18.71
C ALA A 23 -9.57 3.16 -17.80
N ASN A 24 -9.44 2.16 -16.92
CA ASN A 24 -10.46 1.79 -15.93
C ASN A 24 -10.33 2.59 -14.63
N LEU A 25 -9.46 3.60 -14.59
CA LEU A 25 -9.16 4.38 -13.39
C LEU A 25 -8.58 3.53 -12.25
N GLU A 26 -7.80 2.51 -12.59
CA GLU A 26 -7.03 1.73 -11.62
C GLU A 26 -5.60 2.27 -11.55
N VAL A 27 -5.11 2.50 -10.32
CA VAL A 27 -3.70 2.78 -10.06
C VAL A 27 -2.96 1.46 -10.07
N ILE A 28 -2.21 1.19 -11.13
CA ILE A 28 -1.31 0.04 -11.22
C ILE A 28 0.00 0.42 -10.52
N LEU A 29 0.15 0.03 -9.25
CA LEU A 29 1.34 0.35 -8.44
C LEU A 29 2.55 -0.49 -8.84
N ILE A 30 2.37 -1.81 -8.94
CA ILE A 30 3.46 -2.74 -9.23
C ILE A 30 2.99 -3.70 -10.33
N PRO A 31 3.24 -3.38 -11.61
CA PRO A 31 2.81 -4.21 -12.73
C PRO A 31 3.29 -5.66 -12.63
N LYS A 32 4.50 -5.87 -12.07
CA LYS A 32 5.12 -7.20 -11.96
C LYS A 32 4.33 -8.19 -11.11
N THR A 33 3.61 -7.70 -10.09
CA THR A 33 2.77 -8.52 -9.19
C THR A 33 1.29 -8.29 -9.39
N ASN A 34 0.91 -7.52 -10.42
CA ASN A 34 -0.44 -7.01 -10.62
C ASN A 34 -1.00 -6.39 -9.32
N THR A 35 -0.20 -5.55 -8.66
CA THR A 35 -0.65 -4.82 -7.48
C THR A 35 -1.28 -3.52 -7.93
N TYR A 36 -2.58 -3.38 -7.70
CA TYR A 36 -3.36 -2.22 -8.10
C TYR A 36 -4.49 -1.93 -7.12
N PHE A 37 -5.09 -0.76 -7.27
CA PHE A 37 -6.36 -0.42 -6.62
C PHE A 37 -7.20 0.49 -7.50
N SER A 38 -8.53 0.42 -7.37
CA SER A 38 -9.46 1.32 -8.07
C SER A 38 -9.50 2.71 -7.42
N LEU A 39 -9.53 3.76 -8.24
CA LEU A 39 -9.79 5.15 -7.82
C LEU A 39 -11.27 5.42 -7.54
N GLU A 40 -12.15 4.46 -7.79
CA GLU A 40 -13.55 4.58 -7.41
C GLU A 40 -13.70 4.78 -5.89
N GLY A 41 -14.43 5.84 -5.53
CA GLY A 41 -14.64 6.24 -4.14
C GLY A 41 -13.45 6.93 -3.46
N VAL A 42 -12.33 7.17 -4.16
CA VAL A 42 -11.17 7.89 -3.60
C VAL A 42 -11.44 9.40 -3.65
N GLN A 43 -11.55 10.03 -2.47
CA GLN A 43 -11.85 11.46 -2.34
C GLN A 43 -10.74 12.24 -1.63
N SER A 44 -9.82 11.55 -0.96
CA SER A 44 -8.78 12.16 -0.12
C SER A 44 -7.46 11.39 -0.14
N ARG A 45 -6.37 12.03 0.34
CA ARG A 45 -5.10 11.34 0.63
C ARG A 45 -5.28 10.16 1.59
N ARG A 46 -6.19 10.29 2.56
CA ARG A 46 -6.53 9.23 3.52
C ARG A 46 -7.06 7.98 2.81
N ASP A 47 -7.87 8.14 1.76
CA ASP A 47 -8.37 7.01 0.96
C ASP A 47 -7.26 6.33 0.16
N ILE A 48 -6.31 7.11 -0.39
CA ILE A 48 -5.13 6.56 -1.06
C ILE A 48 -4.30 5.72 -0.08
N ILE A 49 -4.04 6.24 1.12
CA ILE A 49 -3.32 5.51 2.17
C ILE A 49 -4.06 4.22 2.53
N ALA A 50 -5.39 4.27 2.70
CA ALA A 50 -6.18 3.08 2.97
C ALA A 50 -6.03 2.02 1.86
N LYS A 51 -6.14 2.42 0.59
CA LYS A 51 -5.90 1.51 -0.54
C LYS A 51 -4.48 0.94 -0.53
N LEU A 52 -3.46 1.74 -0.22
CA LEU A 52 -2.07 1.26 -0.13
C LEU A 52 -1.90 0.20 0.96
N LEU A 53 -2.44 0.43 2.16
CA LEU A 53 -2.36 -0.55 3.25
C LEU A 53 -3.09 -1.86 2.90
N MET A 54 -4.26 -1.77 2.26
CA MET A 54 -5.05 -2.93 1.85
C MET A 54 -4.37 -3.75 0.74
N TRP A 55 -3.84 -3.09 -0.29
CA TRP A 55 -3.42 -3.77 -1.53
C TRP A 55 -1.90 -3.94 -1.66
N CYS A 56 -1.11 -3.04 -1.08
CA CYS A 56 0.37 -3.08 -1.15
C CYS A 56 0.99 -3.94 -0.03
N SER A 57 0.29 -4.19 1.08
CA SER A 57 0.80 -5.05 2.17
C SER A 57 1.07 -6.49 1.73
N ARG A 58 0.23 -7.07 0.86
CA ARG A 58 0.39 -8.44 0.35
C ARG A 58 1.71 -8.67 -0.41
N PRO A 59 2.05 -7.91 -1.47
CA PRO A 59 3.31 -8.12 -2.19
C PRO A 59 4.53 -7.87 -1.31
N ILE A 60 4.45 -6.99 -0.32
CA ILE A 60 5.54 -6.79 0.65
C ILE A 60 5.67 -8.00 1.58
N ALA A 61 4.57 -8.52 2.14
CA ALA A 61 4.63 -9.64 3.07
C ALA A 61 5.04 -10.95 2.38
N LYS A 62 4.45 -11.25 1.21
CA LYS A 62 4.51 -12.60 0.60
C LYS A 62 4.88 -12.63 -0.88
N GLY A 63 5.21 -11.49 -1.51
CA GLY A 63 5.49 -11.43 -2.95
C GLY A 63 6.71 -12.24 -3.36
N GLN A 64 6.54 -13.15 -4.33
CA GLN A 64 7.62 -13.97 -4.90
C GLN A 64 7.59 -14.00 -6.44
N PRO A 65 7.76 -12.86 -7.13
CA PRO A 65 7.66 -12.80 -8.60
C PRO A 65 8.88 -13.37 -9.33
N PHE A 66 9.93 -13.77 -8.63
CA PHE A 66 11.17 -14.32 -9.20
C PHE A 66 11.42 -15.75 -8.68
N ARG A 67 12.14 -16.55 -9.49
CA ARG A 67 12.61 -17.89 -9.06
C ARG A 67 13.67 -17.83 -7.95
N SER A 68 14.37 -16.71 -7.81
CA SER A 68 15.45 -16.54 -6.84
C SER A 68 14.94 -15.90 -5.56
N GLN A 69 15.17 -16.58 -4.43
CA GLN A 69 14.80 -16.05 -3.10
C GLN A 69 15.48 -14.70 -2.81
N LYS A 70 16.75 -14.54 -3.18
CA LYS A 70 17.48 -13.26 -3.01
C LYS A 70 16.78 -12.11 -3.74
N ARG A 71 16.32 -12.35 -4.98
CA ARG A 71 15.58 -11.35 -5.76
C ARG A 71 14.20 -11.05 -5.16
N ASN A 72 13.51 -12.05 -4.62
CA ASN A 72 12.25 -11.86 -3.93
C ASN A 72 12.41 -11.04 -2.65
N ASN A 73 13.47 -11.30 -1.86
CA ASN A 73 13.77 -10.50 -0.66
C ASN A 73 14.06 -9.04 -1.03
N LEU A 74 14.94 -8.80 -2.01
CA LEU A 74 15.23 -7.44 -2.48
C LEU A 74 13.96 -6.73 -3.01
N PHE A 75 13.11 -7.43 -3.75
CA PHE A 75 11.85 -6.90 -4.24
C PHE A 75 10.94 -6.44 -3.10
N ARG A 76 10.72 -7.29 -2.08
CA ARG A 76 9.89 -6.97 -0.91
C ARG A 76 10.48 -5.79 -0.12
N GLU A 77 11.79 -5.77 0.09
CA GLU A 77 12.49 -4.69 0.78
C GLU A 77 12.35 -3.33 0.09
N VAL A 78 12.49 -3.29 -1.24
CA VAL A 78 12.34 -2.03 -2.00
C VAL A 78 10.92 -1.49 -1.84
N ILE A 79 9.89 -2.33 -1.97
CA ILE A 79 8.50 -1.88 -1.86
C ILE A 79 8.17 -1.45 -0.43
N LYS A 80 8.66 -2.18 0.59
CA LYS A 80 8.50 -1.79 2.00
C LYS A 80 9.10 -0.41 2.26
N LYS A 81 10.32 -0.15 1.76
CA LYS A 81 10.96 1.16 1.88
C LYS A 81 10.18 2.25 1.18
N THR A 82 9.66 2.00 -0.01
CA THR A 82 8.81 2.95 -0.73
C THR A 82 7.53 3.27 0.05
N LEU A 83 6.86 2.26 0.61
CA LEU A 83 5.67 2.45 1.45
C LEU A 83 5.99 3.25 2.71
N ASN A 84 7.03 2.86 3.45
CA ASN A 84 7.49 3.56 4.65
C ASN A 84 7.84 5.03 4.35
N TYR A 85 8.53 5.30 3.24
CA TYR A 85 8.85 6.66 2.81
C TYR A 85 7.58 7.49 2.56
N TYR A 86 6.62 6.94 1.80
CA TYR A 86 5.38 7.65 1.48
C TYR A 86 4.51 7.93 2.71
N LEU A 87 4.48 7.00 3.68
CA LEU A 87 3.69 7.13 4.91
C LEU A 87 4.41 7.86 6.03
N GLY A 88 5.72 8.10 5.92
CA GLY A 88 6.54 8.63 7.02
C GLY A 88 6.69 7.66 8.19
N THR A 89 6.69 6.35 7.92
CA THR A 89 6.75 5.29 8.94
C THR A 89 8.04 4.46 8.84
N LEU A 90 8.23 3.54 9.79
CA LEU A 90 9.35 2.61 9.83
C LEU A 90 8.86 1.17 10.10
N PHE A 91 7.85 0.71 9.36
CA PHE A 91 7.30 -0.64 9.57
C PHE A 91 8.36 -1.72 9.37
N SER A 92 8.40 -2.64 10.34
CA SER A 92 9.15 -3.89 10.30
C SER A 92 8.47 -4.94 9.40
N ASP A 93 9.12 -6.09 9.21
CA ASP A 93 8.49 -7.21 8.49
C ASP A 93 7.30 -7.79 9.28
N GLU A 94 7.40 -7.79 10.60
CA GLU A 94 6.35 -8.19 11.53
C GLU A 94 5.14 -7.25 11.44
N ASP A 95 5.37 -5.94 11.43
CA ASP A 95 4.30 -4.94 11.28
C ASP A 95 3.57 -5.14 9.94
N ILE A 96 4.32 -5.32 8.85
CA ILE A 96 3.72 -5.54 7.53
C ILE A 96 2.95 -6.87 7.48
N ALA A 97 3.44 -7.92 8.14
CA ALA A 97 2.72 -9.18 8.24
C ALA A 97 1.38 -9.00 8.95
N LEU A 98 1.36 -8.24 10.05
CA LEU A 98 0.16 -7.93 10.80
C LEU A 98 -0.80 -7.03 9.99
N ILE A 99 -0.30 -5.95 9.38
CA ILE A 99 -1.08 -5.08 8.49
C ILE A 99 -1.72 -5.91 7.37
N TYR A 100 -0.97 -6.78 6.71
CA TYR A 100 -1.53 -7.66 5.68
C TYR A 100 -2.61 -8.59 6.26
N GLN A 101 -2.36 -9.19 7.42
CA GLN A 101 -3.32 -10.11 8.06
C GLN A 101 -4.62 -9.41 8.45
N ARG A 102 -4.56 -8.16 8.93
CA ARG A 102 -5.72 -7.45 9.50
C ARG A 102 -6.44 -6.57 8.47
N LEU A 103 -5.71 -5.99 7.52
CA LEU A 103 -6.21 -4.97 6.59
C LEU A 103 -6.16 -5.44 5.12
N GLY A 104 -5.36 -6.47 4.81
CA GLY A 104 -5.10 -6.92 3.45
C GLY A 104 -6.38 -7.23 2.67
N ASN A 105 -6.39 -6.91 1.37
CA ASN A 105 -7.53 -7.07 0.48
C ASN A 105 -8.82 -6.38 0.96
N GLY A 106 -8.73 -5.40 1.86
CA GLY A 106 -9.88 -4.65 2.35
C GLY A 106 -10.81 -5.46 3.26
N ILE A 107 -10.29 -6.47 3.99
CA ILE A 107 -11.07 -7.31 4.90
C ILE A 107 -11.83 -6.47 5.94
N ASN A 108 -11.21 -5.40 6.45
CA ASN A 108 -11.84 -4.50 7.41
C ASN A 108 -11.50 -3.03 7.08
N PRO A 109 -12.33 -2.36 6.26
CA PRO A 109 -12.11 -0.96 5.90
C PRO A 109 -12.14 -0.01 7.10
N GLU A 110 -13.06 -0.24 8.04
CA GLU A 110 -13.19 0.59 9.24
C GLU A 110 -11.94 0.53 10.11
N LEU A 111 -11.40 -0.67 10.35
CA LEU A 111 -10.14 -0.84 11.07
C LEU A 111 -8.97 -0.17 10.32
N THR A 112 -8.96 -0.22 8.99
CA THR A 112 -7.91 0.44 8.18
C THR A 112 -7.92 1.95 8.43
N TYR A 113 -9.10 2.56 8.43
CA TYR A 113 -9.23 3.99 8.69
C TYR A 113 -8.88 4.35 10.13
N ARG A 114 -9.32 3.56 11.13
CA ARG A 114 -8.89 3.74 12.53
C ARG A 114 -7.37 3.67 12.70
N PHE A 115 -6.72 2.75 12.00
CA PHE A 115 -5.26 2.62 12.03
C PHE A 115 -4.54 3.83 11.39
N ILE A 116 -5.12 4.44 10.36
CA ILE A 116 -4.58 5.69 9.78
C ILE A 116 -4.77 6.84 10.77
N ASP A 117 -5.95 6.96 11.36
CA ASP A 117 -6.31 8.06 12.26
C ASP A 117 -5.55 8.01 13.59
N SER A 118 -5.07 6.83 14.02
CA SER A 118 -4.20 6.67 15.18
C SER A 118 -2.74 7.09 14.92
N GLY A 119 -2.41 7.52 13.70
CA GLY A 119 -1.02 7.80 13.31
C GLY A 119 -0.21 6.52 13.10
N PHE A 120 -0.86 5.46 12.61
CA PHE A 120 -0.26 4.14 12.37
C PHE A 120 0.18 3.41 13.65
N ASP A 121 -0.54 3.59 14.75
CA ASP A 121 -0.32 2.80 15.97
C ASP A 121 -0.69 1.32 15.73
N VAL A 122 0.31 0.46 15.68
CA VAL A 122 0.18 -0.98 15.42
C VAL A 122 -0.64 -1.67 16.52
N GLY A 123 -0.71 -1.10 17.74
CA GLY A 123 -1.56 -1.59 18.82
C GLY A 123 -3.03 -1.69 18.41
N VAL A 124 -3.53 -0.75 17.60
CA VAL A 124 -4.91 -0.73 17.10
C VAL A 124 -5.28 -1.98 16.30
N LEU A 125 -4.30 -2.64 15.68
CA LEU A 125 -4.53 -3.85 14.87
C LEU A 125 -4.77 -5.11 15.71
N ASN A 126 -4.42 -5.08 17.01
CA ASN A 126 -4.56 -6.18 17.95
C ASN A 126 -5.88 -6.14 18.74
N ASP A 127 -6.58 -5.01 18.78
CA ASP A 127 -7.80 -4.80 19.57
C ASP A 127 -9.06 -5.35 18.88
N SER A 128 -9.07 -6.65 18.53
CA SER A 128 -10.17 -7.29 17.79
C SER A 128 -10.77 -8.49 18.49
#